data_AF-A0A8X7W515-F1
#
_entry.id   AF-A0A8X7W515-F1
#
_cell.length_a   1.000
_cell.length_b   1.000
_cell.length_c   1.000
_cell.angle_alpha   90.00
_cell.angle_beta   90.00
_cell.angle_gamma   90.00
#
_symmetry.space_group_name_H-M   'P 1'
#
loop_
_entity.id
_entity.type
_entity.pdbx_description
1 polymer ?
#
loop_
_entity_poly.entity_id
_entity_poly.type
_entity_poly.pdbx_seq_one_letter_code
_entity_poly.pdbx_strand_id
1 'polypeptide(L)'
;MGYEWSCVAGTHRYMTPVEEEFEEGKDIADYVLFKIQQDRRSLRYVLDKQVLSSYLEESMIKVLKMGLLCTTQLSSLRPSMREVVIKLEDADPCVSNSLDRTGKITV
;
A
#
# COMPACT_ATOMS: atom_id res chain seq x y z
N MET A 1 40.94 8.33 15.23
CA MET A 1 40.03 7.18 15.16
C MET A 1 38.89 7.58 14.24
N GLY A 2 39.13 7.46 12.94
CA GLY A 2 38.18 7.84 11.90
C GLY A 2 37.17 6.72 11.71
N TYR A 3 35.89 7.04 11.82
CA TYR A 3 34.85 6.19 11.25
C TYR A 3 34.71 6.62 9.79
N GLU A 4 35.25 5.78 8.93
CA GLU A 4 35.23 5.95 7.48
C GLU A 4 33.82 5.57 6.98
N TRP A 5 33.00 6.58 6.66
CA TRP A 5 31.73 6.36 5.96
C TRP A 5 32.04 6.10 4.49
N SER A 6 32.49 4.89 4.19
CA SER A 6 32.63 4.42 2.82
C SER A 6 31.23 4.20 2.24
N CYS A 7 30.83 5.10 1.34
CA CYS A 7 29.75 4.88 0.39
C CYS A 7 30.13 3.72 -0.53
N VAL A 8 29.85 2.48 -0.12
CA VAL A 8 29.91 1.33 -1.02
C VAL A 8 28.65 1.33 -1.87
N ALA A 9 28.83 1.67 -3.14
CA ALA A 9 27.84 1.50 -4.17
C ALA A 9 27.40 0.03 -4.28
N GLY A 10 26.09 -0.21 -4.30
CA GLY A 10 25.50 -1.48 -4.74
C GLY A 10 25.00 -2.39 -3.62
N THR A 11 23.70 -2.71 -3.67
CA THR A 11 22.95 -3.62 -2.78
C THR A 11 22.69 -3.08 -1.37
N HIS A 12 21.83 -2.06 -1.31
CA HIS A 12 21.14 -1.69 -0.08
C HIS A 12 20.19 -2.85 0.30
N ARG A 13 20.72 -3.82 1.04
CA ARG A 13 19.94 -4.92 1.62
C ARG A 13 19.12 -4.31 2.76
N TYR A 14 17.98 -3.72 2.42
CA TYR A 14 17.03 -3.22 3.41
C TYR A 14 16.45 -4.42 4.16
N MET A 15 16.73 -4.45 5.47
CA MET A 15 15.95 -5.04 6.55
C MET A 15 15.17 -6.33 6.21
N THR A 16 15.73 -7.50 6.53
CA THR A 16 15.00 -8.77 6.49
C THR A 16 14.52 -9.13 7.90
N PRO A 17 13.25 -8.85 8.27
CA PRO A 17 12.52 -9.69 9.19
C PRO A 17 11.80 -10.74 8.34
N VAL A 18 12.50 -11.82 8.00
CA VAL A 18 11.84 -13.01 7.42
C VAL A 18 11.13 -13.69 8.58
N GLU A 19 9.83 -13.42 8.73
CA GLU A 19 8.96 -14.30 9.52
C GLU A 19 8.78 -15.62 8.74
N GLU A 20 8.63 -16.72 9.46
CA GLU A 20 8.54 -18.09 8.92
C GLU A 20 7.35 -18.30 7.95
N GLU A 21 6.40 -17.35 7.91
CA GLU A 21 5.25 -17.34 7.01
C GLU A 21 5.58 -16.82 5.60
N PHE A 22 6.68 -16.09 5.43
CA PHE A 22 7.14 -15.62 4.12
C PHE A 22 8.02 -16.70 3.49
N GLU A 23 7.66 -17.20 2.30
CA GLU A 23 8.54 -18.08 1.53
C GLU A 23 9.93 -17.45 1.38
N GLU A 24 10.97 -18.28 1.49
CA GLU A 24 12.37 -17.84 1.57
C GLU A 24 12.71 -16.87 0.42
N GLY A 25 13.06 -15.63 0.78
CA GLY A 25 13.46 -14.58 -0.16
C GLY A 25 12.34 -13.68 -0.69
N LYS A 26 11.08 -13.85 -0.25
CA LYS A 26 9.99 -12.90 -0.56
C LYS A 26 9.89 -11.82 0.50
N ASP A 27 9.79 -10.57 0.06
CA ASP A 27 9.47 -9.46 0.95
C ASP A 27 7.95 -9.40 1.23
N ILE A 28 7.56 -8.53 2.17
CA ILE A 28 6.15 -8.35 2.54
C ILE A 28 5.30 -7.88 1.36
N ALA A 29 5.83 -7.06 0.45
CA ALA A 29 5.09 -6.56 -0.70
C ALA A 29 4.82 -7.69 -1.71
N ASP A 30 5.80 -8.56 -1.94
CA ASP A 30 5.67 -9.74 -2.80
C ASP A 30 4.65 -10.75 -2.24
N TYR A 31 4.65 -10.98 -0.93
CA TYR A 31 3.65 -11.81 -0.26
C TYR A 31 2.24 -11.25 -0.40
N VAL A 32 2.07 -9.95 -0.15
CA VAL A 32 0.77 -9.27 -0.28
C VAL A 32 0.29 -9.29 -1.74
N LEU A 33 1.17 -9.06 -2.71
CA LEU A 33 0.86 -9.15 -4.14
C LEU A 33 0.36 -10.55 -4.51
N PHE A 34 1.05 -11.59 -4.05
CA PHE A 34 0.66 -12.96 -4.26
C PHE A 34 -0.74 -13.25 -3.68
N LYS A 35 -1.02 -12.78 -2.46
CA LYS A 35 -2.36 -12.92 -1.85
C LYS A 35 -3.44 -12.20 -2.65
N ILE A 36 -3.16 -11.01 -3.20
CA ILE A 36 -4.09 -10.27 -4.07
C ILE A 36 -4.39 -11.01 -5.37
N GLN A 37 -3.41 -11.68 -5.97
CA GLN A 37 -3.58 -12.41 -7.22
C GLN A 37 -4.39 -13.71 -7.07
N GLN A 38 -4.39 -14.31 -5.88
CA GLN A 38 -5.10 -15.58 -5.65
C GLN A 38 -6.63 -15.42 -5.54
N ASP A 39 -7.10 -14.60 -4.60
CA ASP A 39 -8.54 -14.43 -4.36
C ASP A 39 -8.85 -13.12 -3.61
N ARG A 40 -10.12 -12.74 -3.55
CA ARG A 40 -10.58 -11.66 -2.68
C ARG A 40 -10.63 -12.08 -1.22
N ARG A 41 -10.93 -13.35 -0.91
CA ARG A 41 -11.01 -13.83 0.50
C ARG A 41 -9.64 -13.90 1.16
N SER A 42 -8.58 -14.17 0.39
CA SER A 42 -7.20 -14.16 0.88
C SER A 42 -6.79 -12.77 1.42
N LEU A 43 -7.32 -11.70 0.84
CA LEU A 43 -7.06 -10.32 1.28
C LEU A 43 -7.51 -10.06 2.71
N ARG A 44 -8.63 -10.64 3.13
CA ARG A 44 -9.16 -10.45 4.50
C ARG A 44 -8.21 -10.98 5.57
N TYR A 45 -7.30 -11.91 5.22
CA TYR A 45 -6.27 -12.39 6.15
C TYR A 45 -5.06 -11.46 6.24
N VAL A 46 -4.83 -10.63 5.22
CA VAL A 46 -3.74 -9.65 5.16
C VAL A 46 -4.15 -8.33 5.81
N LEU A 47 -5.44 -8.00 5.79
CA LEU A 47 -5.96 -6.80 6.45
C LEU A 47 -5.86 -6.90 7.97
N ASP A 48 -5.59 -5.75 8.62
CA ASP A 48 -5.58 -5.65 10.07
C ASP A 48 -6.97 -5.94 10.64
N LYS A 49 -7.09 -7.05 11.37
CA LYS A 49 -8.33 -7.55 11.95
C LYS A 49 -8.88 -6.66 13.06
N GLN A 50 -8.05 -5.85 13.71
CA GLN A 50 -8.49 -4.92 14.75
C GLN A 50 -9.23 -3.71 14.15
N VAL A 51 -8.90 -3.37 12.90
CA VAL A 51 -9.49 -2.23 12.17
C VAL A 51 -10.56 -2.71 11.17
N LEU A 52 -10.51 -3.98 10.76
CA LEU A 52 -11.42 -4.55 9.78
C LEU A 52 -12.87 -4.47 10.24
N SER A 53 -13.65 -3.70 9.51
CA SER A 53 -15.11 -3.67 9.60
C SER A 53 -15.69 -3.81 8.20
N SER A 54 -16.93 -4.29 8.08
CA SER A 54 -17.61 -4.43 6.78
C SER A 54 -17.70 -3.10 6.02
N TYR A 55 -17.77 -1.99 6.76
CA TYR A 55 -17.78 -0.64 6.20
C TYR A 55 -16.42 -0.22 5.61
N LEU A 56 -15.32 -0.64 6.24
CA LEU A 56 -13.97 -0.24 5.83
C LEU A 56 -13.30 -1.23 4.87
N GLU A 57 -13.82 -2.45 4.73
CA GLU A 57 -13.16 -3.53 3.98
C GLU A 57 -12.77 -3.11 2.54
N GLU A 58 -13.68 -2.49 1.79
CA GLU A 58 -13.40 -2.02 0.43
C GLU A 58 -12.33 -0.92 0.40
N SER A 59 -12.43 0.07 1.29
CA SER A 59 -11.46 1.15 1.43
C SER A 59 -10.07 0.64 1.79
N MET A 60 -9.99 -0.30 2.73
CA MET A 60 -8.74 -0.94 3.13
C MET A 60 -8.10 -1.69 1.96
N ILE A 61 -8.90 -2.41 1.16
CA ILE A 61 -8.40 -3.10 -0.04
C ILE A 61 -7.89 -2.11 -1.10
N LYS A 62 -8.61 -1.01 -1.34
CA LYS A 62 -8.18 0.04 -2.26
C LYS A 62 -6.85 0.66 -1.83
N VAL A 63 -6.73 1.03 -0.56
CA VAL A 63 -5.48 1.60 0.01
C VAL A 63 -4.33 0.59 -0.05
N LEU A 64 -4.58 -0.68 0.25
CA LEU A 64 -3.57 -1.74 0.16
C LEU A 64 -3.00 -1.89 -1.26
N LYS A 65 -3.89 -1.93 -2.27
CA LYS A 65 -3.49 -1.98 -3.68
C LYS A 65 -2.67 -0.76 -4.08
N MET A 66 -3.02 0.42 -3.55
CA MET A 66 -2.26 1.65 -3.79
C MET A 66 -0.89 1.64 -3.14
N GLY A 67 -0.79 1.19 -1.89
CA GLY A 67 0.48 1.02 -1.20
C GLY A 67 1.42 0.10 -1.99
N LEU A 68 0.90 -1.00 -2.53
CA LEU A 68 1.67 -1.95 -3.32
C LEU A 68 2.21 -1.36 -4.64
N LEU A 69 1.42 -0.53 -5.32
CA LEU A 69 1.89 0.21 -6.49
C LEU A 69 3.01 1.19 -6.14
N CYS A 70 2.96 1.80 -4.95
CA CYS A 70 4.01 2.72 -4.49
C CYS A 70 5.32 1.99 -4.13
N THR A 71 5.25 0.75 -3.65
CA THR A 71 6.42 -0.04 -3.21
C THR A 71 6.99 -0.96 -4.29
N THR A 72 6.42 -0.99 -5.49
CA THR A 72 6.92 -1.83 -6.59
C THR A 72 8.39 -1.54 -6.91
N GLN A 73 9.15 -2.58 -7.27
CA GLN A 73 10.59 -2.49 -7.54
C GLN A 73 10.90 -1.61 -8.77
N LEU A 74 10.01 -1.61 -9.77
CA LEU A 74 10.18 -0.82 -10.98
C LEU A 74 9.66 0.60 -10.77
N SER A 75 10.58 1.57 -10.73
CA SER A 75 10.25 2.99 -10.54
C SER A 75 9.27 3.53 -11.59
N SER A 76 9.29 3.00 -12.81
CA SER A 76 8.38 3.40 -13.90
C SER A 76 6.93 2.96 -13.70
N LEU A 77 6.68 1.97 -12.84
CA LEU A 77 5.32 1.51 -12.51
C LEU A 77 4.74 2.24 -11.30
N ARG A 78 5.57 3.01 -10.58
CA ARG A 78 5.12 3.78 -9.42
C ARG A 78 4.26 4.94 -9.89
N PRO A 79 3.07 5.14 -9.29
CA PRO A 79 2.24 6.28 -9.60
C PRO A 79 2.92 7.58 -9.16
N SER A 80 2.59 8.67 -9.85
CA SER A 80 2.91 10.01 -9.37
C SER A 80 2.14 10.30 -8.07
N MET A 81 2.69 11.18 -7.22
CA MET A 81 2.00 11.59 -5.99
C MET A 81 0.59 12.15 -6.25
N ARG A 82 0.38 12.79 -7.41
CA ARG A 82 -0.94 13.26 -7.82
C ARG A 82 -1.93 12.11 -7.99
N GLU A 83 -1.53 11.03 -8.67
CA GLU A 83 -2.37 9.84 -8.86
C GLU A 83 -2.62 9.12 -7.54
N VAL A 84 -1.62 9.08 -6.65
CA VAL A 84 -1.78 8.52 -5.30
C VAL A 84 -2.88 9.26 -4.55
N VAL A 85 -2.83 10.60 -4.49
CA VAL A 85 -3.83 11.41 -3.78
C VAL A 85 -5.23 11.19 -4.35
N ILE A 86 -5.38 11.26 -5.68
CA ILE A 86 -6.69 11.04 -6.33
C ILE A 86 -7.28 9.66 -5.96
N LYS A 87 -6.45 8.62 -5.92
CA LYS A 87 -6.90 7.26 -5.58
C LYS A 87 -7.16 7.07 -4.08
N LEU A 88 -6.47 7.82 -3.22
CA LEU A 88 -6.77 7.85 -1.79
C LEU A 88 -8.09 8.58 -1.51
N GLU A 89 -8.39 9.66 -2.24
CA GLU A 89 -9.68 10.35 -2.16
C GLU A 89 -10.84 9.43 -2.58
N ASP A 90 -10.68 8.62 -3.64
CA ASP A 90 -11.67 7.60 -4.05
C ASP A 90 -11.80 6.43 -3.06
N ALA A 91 -10.76 6.20 -2.26
CA ALA A 91 -10.77 5.18 -1.22
C ALA A 91 -11.38 5.67 0.10
N ASP A 92 -11.64 6.97 0.25
CA ASP A 92 -12.20 7.54 1.47
C ASP A 92 -13.63 7.02 1.71
N PRO A 93 -13.85 6.22 2.78
CA PRO A 93 -15.16 5.65 3.07
C PRO A 93 -16.21 6.74 3.38
N CYS A 94 -15.78 7.92 3.86
CA CYS A 94 -16.66 9.02 4.20
C CYS A 94 -17.17 9.78 2.97
N VAL A 95 -16.39 9.80 1.88
CA VAL A 95 -16.74 10.52 0.64
C VAL A 95 -17.77 9.74 -0.18
N SER A 96 -17.76 8.40 -0.13
CA SER A 96 -18.77 7.57 -0.80
C SER A 96 -20.20 7.74 -0.26
N ASN A 97 -20.36 8.32 0.94
CA ASN A 97 -21.66 8.62 1.53
C ASN A 97 -22.12 10.07 1.29
N SER A 98 -21.28 10.93 0.72
CA SER A 98 -21.58 12.34 0.48
C SER A 98 -21.64 12.66 -1.00
N LEU A 99 -22.71 12.23 -1.68
CA LEU A 99 -23.15 12.94 -2.88
C LEU A 99 -23.78 14.27 -2.45
N ASP A 100 -22.96 15.24 -2.02
CA ASP A 100 -23.22 16.66 -2.31
C ASP A 100 -21.98 17.51 -1.97
N ARG A 101 -21.09 17.66 -2.95
CA ARG A 101 -20.22 18.84 -3.02
C ARG A 101 -20.63 19.67 -4.24
N THR A 102 -21.92 19.99 -4.34
CA THR A 102 -22.37 21.05 -5.25
C THR A 102 -21.78 22.36 -4.75
N GLY A 103 -20.92 22.95 -5.58
CA GLY A 103 -20.24 24.21 -5.31
C GLY A 103 -21.23 25.32 -4.93
N LYS A 104 -21.07 25.84 -3.72
CA LYS A 104 -21.49 27.21 -3.40
C LYS A 104 -20.25 28.08 -3.38
N ILE A 105 -19.96 28.70 -4.53
CA ILE A 105 -19.34 30.01 -4.54
C ILE A 105 -20.48 30.98 -4.29
N THR A 106 -20.63 31.45 -3.06
CA THR A 106 -21.43 32.64 -2.77
C THR A 106 -20.61 33.85 -3.19
N VAL A 107 -21.05 34.53 -4.25
CA VAL A 107 -20.77 35.96 -4.47
C VAL A 107 -21.78 36.75 -3.66
#